data_AF-A0A976NY88-F1
#
_entry.id   AF-A0A976NY88-F1
#
_cell.length_a   1.000
_cell.length_b   1.000
_cell.length_c   1.000
_cell.angle_alpha   90.00
_cell.angle_beta   90.00
_cell.angle_gamma   90.00
#
_symmetry.space_group_name_H-M   'P 1'
#
loop_
_entity.id
_entity.type
_entity.pdbx_description
1 polymer ?
#
loop_
_entity_poly.entity_id
_entity_poly.type
_entity_poly.pdbx_seq_one_letter_code
_entity_poly.pdbx_strand_id
1 'polypeptide(L)'
;MAANEDNSCVAHAIQMAYELLGLDEASRHLPEIWREYVDQANLSGIDVSSGFKHVEKISGWSIQLPQLRQNLFDGDGVGYLAIARRVLFLPNVVLGPGVYIVGAFKKNMRGHCFAMQINQLGAVIIRENGANTGLGENRWFRTISFIRPIKVFLSE
;
A
#
# COMPACT_ATOMS: atom_id res chain seq x y z
N MET A 1 13.45 10.42 14.43
CA MET A 1 12.55 11.48 13.93
C MET A 1 11.49 10.80 13.10
N ALA A 2 10.24 10.79 13.55
CA ALA A 2 9.14 10.24 12.77
C ALA A 2 9.02 11.09 11.50
N ALA A 3 9.35 10.50 10.35
CA ALA A 3 9.04 11.13 9.07
C ALA A 3 7.54 11.41 9.06
N ASN A 4 7.13 12.64 8.76
CA ASN A 4 5.75 12.94 8.39
C ASN A 4 5.40 12.01 7.22
N GLU A 5 4.80 10.86 7.52
CA GLU A 5 4.25 9.95 6.51
C GLU A 5 3.10 10.71 5.85
N ASP A 6 3.39 11.34 4.71
CA ASP A 6 2.36 11.85 3.81
C ASP A 6 1.58 10.64 3.27
N ASN A 7 0.62 10.18 4.08
CA ASN A 7 -0.24 9.03 3.82
C ASN A 7 -1.32 9.33 2.77
N SER A 8 -1.30 10.51 2.16
CA SER A 8 -2.25 10.91 1.11
C SER A 8 -2.24 9.95 -0.09
N CYS A 9 -1.11 9.27 -0.36
CA CYS A 9 -1.01 8.28 -1.44
C CYS A 9 -1.52 6.88 -1.08
N VAL A 10 -1.83 6.60 0.19
CA VAL A 10 -2.21 5.25 0.63
C VAL A 10 -3.55 4.84 0.01
N ALA A 11 -4.53 5.73 -0.05
CA ALA A 11 -5.83 5.41 -0.63
C ALA A 11 -5.71 4.99 -2.10
N HIS A 12 -4.85 5.67 -2.86
CA HIS A 12 -4.50 5.26 -4.22
C HIS A 12 -3.85 3.86 -4.25
N ALA A 13 -2.94 3.57 -3.33
CA ALA A 13 -2.33 2.25 -3.24
C ALA A 13 -3.31 1.15 -2.81
N ILE A 14 -4.32 1.45 -1.98
CA ILE A 14 -5.42 0.54 -1.65
C ILE A 14 -6.24 0.22 -2.91
N GLN A 15 -6.54 1.24 -3.73
CA GLN A 15 -7.20 1.02 -5.01
C GLN A 15 -6.42 0.06 -5.91
N MET A 16 -5.13 0.33 -6.11
CA MET A 16 -4.27 -0.55 -6.91
C MET A 16 -4.18 -1.97 -6.32
N ALA A 17 -4.25 -2.10 -4.99
CA ALA A 17 -4.28 -3.40 -4.33
C ALA A 17 -5.59 -4.17 -4.56
N TYR A 18 -6.74 -3.49 -4.57
CA TYR A 18 -8.02 -4.10 -4.92
C TYR A 18 -8.00 -4.63 -6.36
N GLU A 19 -7.44 -3.86 -7.28
CA GLU A 19 -7.27 -4.27 -8.68
C GLU A 19 -6.34 -5.50 -8.80
N LEU A 20 -5.24 -5.57 -8.03
CA LEU A 20 -4.38 -6.77 -7.96
C LEU A 20 -5.08 -8.00 -7.37
N LEU A 21 -6.15 -7.80 -6.58
CA LEU A 21 -6.97 -8.85 -6.01
C LEU A 21 -8.15 -9.24 -6.94
N GLY A 22 -8.27 -8.63 -8.12
CA GLY A 22 -9.38 -8.88 -9.05
C GLY A 22 -10.70 -8.24 -8.60
N LEU A 23 -10.63 -7.22 -7.74
CA LEU A 23 -11.79 -6.48 -7.23
C LEU A 23 -12.00 -5.17 -7.99
N ASP A 24 -11.95 -5.23 -9.33
CA ASP A 24 -12.01 -4.05 -10.20
C ASP A 24 -13.26 -3.19 -9.92
N GLU A 25 -14.43 -3.83 -9.74
CA GLU A 25 -15.67 -3.10 -9.46
C GLU A 25 -15.61 -2.34 -8.14
N ALA A 26 -15.21 -3.00 -7.05
CA ALA A 26 -15.05 -2.35 -5.76
C ALA A 26 -13.98 -1.24 -5.79
N SER A 27 -12.93 -1.42 -6.59
CA SER A 27 -11.86 -0.43 -6.72
C SER A 27 -12.33 0.90 -7.35
N ARG A 28 -13.32 0.86 -8.25
CA ARG A 28 -13.83 2.08 -8.93
C ARG A 28 -14.49 3.07 -7.99
N HIS A 29 -15.01 2.59 -6.86
CA HIS A 29 -15.67 3.43 -5.87
C HIS A 29 -14.70 4.07 -4.87
N LEU A 30 -13.45 3.58 -4.78
CA LEU A 30 -12.46 4.07 -3.81
C LEU A 30 -12.09 5.55 -3.96
N PRO A 31 -11.87 6.09 -5.19
CA PRO A 31 -11.55 7.51 -5.35
C PRO A 31 -12.65 8.45 -4.87
N GLU A 32 -13.91 8.04 -5.02
CA GLU A 32 -15.08 8.81 -4.60
C GLU A 32 -15.22 8.78 -3.08
N ILE A 33 -15.21 7.57 -2.48
CA ILE A 33 -15.26 7.38 -1.01
C ILE A 33 -14.11 8.15 -0.32
N TRP A 34 -12.91 8.11 -0.91
CA TRP A 34 -11.76 8.85 -0.37
C TRP A 34 -11.97 10.36 -0.42
N ARG A 35 -12.53 10.87 -1.52
CA ARG A 35 -12.82 12.31 -1.66
C ARG A 35 -13.83 12.76 -0.63
N GLU A 36 -14.92 12.03 -0.46
CA GLU A 36 -15.94 12.31 0.56
C GLU A 36 -15.34 12.32 1.97
N TYR A 37 -14.48 11.35 2.28
CA TYR A 37 -13.77 11.32 3.56
C TYR A 37 -12.88 12.55 3.78
N VAL A 38 -12.08 12.92 2.78
CA VAL A 38 -11.19 14.09 2.85
C VAL A 38 -12.01 15.36 3.04
N ASP A 39 -13.09 15.52 2.29
CA ASP A 39 -13.98 16.68 2.41
C ASP A 39 -14.59 16.77 3.82
N GLN A 40 -15.09 15.65 4.37
CA GLN A 40 -15.62 15.59 5.74
C GLN A 40 -14.57 15.84 6.82
N ALA A 41 -13.37 15.28 6.65
CA ALA A 41 -12.26 15.48 7.57
C ALA A 41 -11.82 16.95 7.60
N ASN A 42 -11.71 17.59 6.43
CA ASN A 42 -11.40 19.01 6.31
C ASN A 42 -12.48 19.88 6.98
N LEU A 43 -13.76 19.58 6.76
CA LEU A 43 -14.87 20.29 7.41
C LEU A 43 -14.86 20.13 8.93
N SER A 44 -14.38 18.98 9.42
CA SER A 44 -14.34 18.64 10.85
C SER A 44 -13.01 19.00 11.54
N GLY A 45 -12.03 19.55 10.81
CA GLY A 45 -10.69 19.83 11.34
C GLY A 45 -9.91 18.58 11.74
N ILE A 46 -10.28 17.41 11.21
CA ILE A 46 -9.59 16.13 11.46
C ILE A 46 -8.37 16.04 10.56
N ASP A 47 -7.24 15.64 11.13
CA ASP A 47 -6.03 15.39 10.35
C ASP A 47 -6.22 14.19 9.39
N VAL A 48 -6.27 14.48 8.10
CA VAL A 48 -6.35 13.50 7.00
C VAL A 48 -5.13 12.58 6.92
N SER A 49 -3.99 12.93 7.53
CA SER A 49 -2.83 12.04 7.64
C SER A 49 -3.14 10.77 8.45
N SER A 50 -4.19 10.81 9.27
CA SER A 50 -4.73 9.69 10.05
C SER A 50 -5.67 8.76 9.24
N GLY A 51 -5.81 8.98 7.94
CA GLY A 51 -6.84 8.46 7.03
C GLY A 51 -7.03 6.95 6.90
N PHE A 52 -6.36 6.15 7.72
CA PHE A 52 -6.55 4.71 7.82
C PHE A 52 -7.74 4.29 8.67
N LYS A 53 -8.31 5.16 9.51
CA LYS A 53 -9.39 4.77 10.43
C LYS A 53 -10.77 4.59 9.79
N HIS A 54 -11.00 5.06 8.56
CA HIS A 54 -12.35 5.06 7.95
C HIS A 54 -12.49 4.19 6.70
N VAL A 55 -11.40 3.55 6.25
CA VAL A 55 -11.38 2.69 5.05
C VAL A 55 -11.73 1.22 5.40
N GLU A 56 -12.46 1.00 6.50
CA GLU A 56 -12.78 -0.34 7.00
C GLU A 56 -13.78 -1.10 6.13
N LYS A 57 -14.64 -0.39 5.38
CA LYS A 57 -15.68 -1.00 4.54
C LYS A 57 -15.88 -0.19 3.25
N ILE A 58 -15.75 -0.84 2.11
CA ILE A 58 -15.86 -0.28 0.76
C ILE A 58 -16.65 -1.28 -0.08
N SER A 59 -17.80 -0.87 -0.62
CA SER A 59 -18.58 -1.65 -1.60
C SER A 59 -18.82 -3.13 -1.19
N GLY A 60 -19.15 -3.37 0.09
CA GLY A 60 -19.36 -4.71 0.61
C GLY A 60 -18.09 -5.53 0.84
N TRP A 61 -16.91 -4.90 0.80
CA TRP A 61 -15.62 -5.48 1.18
C TRP A 61 -15.04 -4.73 2.37
N SER A 62 -14.39 -5.44 3.26
CA SER A 62 -13.74 -4.88 4.44
C SER A 62 -12.24 -5.19 4.45
N ILE A 63 -11.45 -4.23 4.95
CA ILE A 63 -10.00 -4.38 5.08
C ILE A 63 -9.66 -4.86 6.49
N GLN A 64 -8.78 -5.85 6.61
CA GLN A 64 -8.30 -6.31 7.91
C GLN A 64 -7.30 -5.31 8.50
N LEU A 65 -7.80 -4.28 9.22
CA LEU A 65 -6.96 -3.21 9.76
C LEU A 65 -5.77 -3.67 10.61
N PRO A 66 -5.88 -4.68 11.50
CA PRO A 66 -4.71 -5.13 12.27
C PRO A 66 -3.56 -5.59 11.38
N GLN A 67 -3.86 -6.27 10.26
CA GLN A 67 -2.84 -6.68 9.29
C GLN A 67 -2.29 -5.49 8.52
N LEU A 68 -3.16 -4.58 8.07
CA LEU A 68 -2.72 -3.36 7.38
C LEU A 68 -1.80 -2.50 8.25
N ARG A 69 -2.01 -2.48 9.58
CA ARG A 69 -1.16 -1.75 10.52
C ARG A 69 0.19 -2.41 10.78
N GLN A 70 0.35 -3.68 10.40
CA GLN A 70 1.60 -4.39 10.56
C GLN A 70 2.61 -3.93 9.51
N ASN A 71 3.57 -3.09 9.90
CA ASN A 71 4.71 -2.80 9.06
C ASN A 71 5.65 -4.00 9.07
N LEU A 72 5.87 -4.56 7.89
CA LEU A 72 6.72 -5.70 7.64
C LEU A 72 8.15 -5.29 7.25
N PHE A 73 8.38 -4.03 6.92
CA PHE A 73 9.69 -3.52 6.52
C PHE A 73 10.62 -3.30 7.74
N ASP A 74 11.89 -3.72 7.61
CA ASP A 74 12.89 -3.70 8.68
C ASP A 74 13.79 -2.47 8.72
N GLY A 75 13.80 -1.67 7.64
CA GLY A 75 14.66 -0.49 7.53
C GLY A 75 16.06 -0.76 6.96
N ASP A 76 16.48 -2.03 6.85
CA ASP A 76 17.87 -2.40 6.51
C ASP A 76 18.08 -2.56 4.99
N GLY A 77 17.02 -2.48 4.20
CA GLY A 77 17.05 -2.59 2.74
C GLY A 77 16.81 -1.28 1.99
N VAL A 78 17.67 -0.97 0.99
CA VAL A 78 17.50 0.18 0.09
C VAL A 78 16.60 -0.19 -1.09
N GLY A 79 15.40 0.38 -1.13
CA GLY A 79 14.56 0.43 -2.34
C GLY A 79 14.34 -0.93 -2.99
N TYR A 80 14.74 -1.06 -4.26
CA TYR A 80 14.65 -2.30 -5.05
C TYR A 80 15.27 -3.50 -4.35
N LEU A 81 16.40 -3.32 -3.65
CA LEU A 81 17.09 -4.43 -2.98
C LEU A 81 16.27 -4.99 -1.81
N ALA A 82 15.51 -4.15 -1.11
CA ALA A 82 14.64 -4.59 -0.04
C ALA A 82 13.53 -5.52 -0.57
N ILE A 83 12.89 -5.16 -1.69
CA ILE A 83 11.85 -5.99 -2.31
C ILE A 83 12.45 -7.23 -2.96
N ALA A 84 13.58 -7.10 -3.67
CA ALA A 84 14.23 -8.23 -4.33
C ALA A 84 14.70 -9.28 -3.31
N ARG A 85 15.20 -8.83 -2.15
CA ARG A 85 15.60 -9.70 -1.04
C ARG A 85 14.41 -10.11 -0.16
N ARG A 86 13.24 -9.49 -0.33
CA ARG A 86 12.00 -9.73 0.42
C ARG A 86 12.18 -9.70 1.93
N VAL A 87 13.10 -8.87 2.42
CA VAL A 87 13.56 -8.90 3.83
C VAL A 87 12.53 -8.28 4.74
N LEU A 88 12.29 -8.95 5.86
CA LEU A 88 11.42 -8.56 6.95
C LEU A 88 12.23 -8.34 8.22
N PHE A 89 11.64 -7.67 9.21
CA PHE A 89 12.28 -7.34 10.51
C PHE A 89 12.77 -8.55 11.32
N LEU A 90 12.40 -9.76 10.90
CA LEU A 90 12.78 -11.01 11.54
C LEU A 90 13.83 -11.74 10.69
N PRO A 91 14.93 -12.24 11.29
CA PRO A 91 15.90 -13.05 10.56
C PRO A 91 15.18 -14.27 9.95
N ASN A 92 15.40 -14.48 8.65
CA ASN A 92 14.86 -15.57 7.82
C ASN A 92 13.38 -15.50 7.43
N VAL A 93 12.70 -14.36 7.58
CA VAL A 93 11.32 -14.22 7.07
C VAL A 93 11.34 -13.50 5.73
N VAL A 94 10.88 -14.21 4.70
CA VAL A 94 10.77 -13.75 3.31
C VAL A 94 9.32 -13.38 3.06
N LEU A 95 9.05 -12.23 2.43
CA LEU A 95 7.68 -11.90 1.96
C LEU A 95 7.13 -13.05 1.11
N GLY A 96 6.05 -13.65 1.59
CA GLY A 96 5.34 -14.73 0.90
C GLY A 96 4.44 -14.22 -0.22
N PRO A 97 3.70 -15.13 -0.89
CA PRO A 97 2.67 -14.74 -1.82
C PRO A 97 1.59 -13.89 -1.14
N GLY A 98 1.14 -12.82 -1.81
CA GLY A 98 0.16 -11.89 -1.28
C GLY A 98 0.20 -10.53 -1.95
N VAL A 99 -0.69 -9.64 -1.51
CA VAL A 99 -0.73 -8.24 -1.94
C VAL A 99 -0.32 -7.35 -0.77
N TYR A 100 0.44 -6.31 -1.09
CA TYR A 100 1.09 -5.42 -0.14
C TYR A 100 0.94 -3.98 -0.60
N ILE A 101 0.78 -3.07 0.36
CA ILE A 101 0.93 -1.63 0.18
C ILE A 101 2.37 -1.28 0.50
N VAL A 102 3.04 -0.58 -0.41
CA VAL A 102 4.42 -0.15 -0.25
C VAL A 102 4.47 1.37 -0.26
N GLY A 103 5.03 1.94 0.80
CA GLY A 103 5.39 3.36 0.86
C GLY A 103 6.88 3.49 0.54
N ALA A 104 7.22 4.37 -0.39
CA ALA A 104 8.60 4.56 -0.84
C ALA A 104 8.92 6.02 -1.16
N PHE A 105 10.21 6.34 -1.18
CA PHE A 105 10.72 7.67 -1.50
C PHE A 105 11.44 7.69 -2.84
N LYS A 106 11.13 8.73 -3.63
CA LYS A 106 11.89 9.11 -4.84
C LYS A 106 13.25 9.70 -4.45
N LYS A 107 14.14 9.88 -5.43
CA LYS A 107 15.48 10.48 -5.21
C LYS A 107 15.42 11.88 -4.57
N ASN A 108 14.36 12.65 -4.84
CA ASN A 108 14.11 13.96 -4.26
C ASN A 108 13.40 13.90 -2.90
N MET A 109 13.36 12.74 -2.24
CA MET A 109 12.69 12.49 -0.97
C MET A 109 11.16 12.68 -0.99
N ARG A 110 10.55 12.81 -2.18
CA ARG A 110 9.08 12.83 -2.29
C ARG A 110 8.53 11.43 -2.05
N GLY A 111 7.60 11.31 -1.10
CA GLY A 111 6.89 10.08 -0.81
C GLY A 111 5.96 9.65 -1.94
N HIS A 112 5.81 8.35 -2.11
CA HIS A 112 4.86 7.75 -3.03
C HIS A 112 4.44 6.36 -2.53
N CYS A 113 3.21 5.97 -2.82
CA CYS A 113 2.66 4.69 -2.40
C CYS A 113 2.19 3.93 -3.63
N PHE A 114 2.42 2.62 -3.65
CA PHE A 114 1.97 1.73 -4.72
C PHE A 114 1.55 0.38 -4.16
N ALA A 115 0.86 -0.42 -4.99
CA ALA A 115 0.52 -1.79 -4.65
C ALA A 115 1.51 -2.77 -5.28
N MET A 116 1.84 -3.81 -4.52
CA MET A 116 2.75 -4.86 -4.94
C MET A 116 2.10 -6.21 -4.69
N GLN A 117 2.15 -7.10 -5.68
CA GLN A 117 1.79 -8.51 -5.54
C GLN A 117 3.02 -9.38 -5.66
N ILE A 118 3.13 -10.36 -4.76
CA ILE A 118 4.04 -11.49 -4.90
C ILE A 118 3.17 -12.69 -5.26
N ASN A 119 3.40 -13.28 -6.43
CA ASN A 119 2.62 -14.45 -6.84
C ASN A 119 3.18 -15.75 -6.21
N GLN A 120 2.51 -16.88 -6.48
CA GLN A 120 2.91 -18.19 -5.95
C GLN A 120 4.31 -18.64 -6.38
N LEU A 121 4.80 -18.15 -7.53
CA LEU A 121 6.14 -18.42 -8.05
C LEU A 121 7.18 -17.42 -7.50
N GLY A 122 6.75 -16.46 -6.68
CA GLY A 122 7.60 -15.41 -6.15
C GLY A 122 7.92 -14.27 -7.13
N ALA A 123 7.26 -14.21 -8.28
CA ALA A 123 7.39 -13.05 -9.16
C ALA A 123 6.72 -11.84 -8.51
N VAL A 124 7.38 -10.68 -8.62
CA VAL A 124 6.90 -9.41 -8.07
C VAL A 124 6.24 -8.61 -9.18
N ILE A 125 4.97 -8.28 -8.98
CA ILE A 125 4.17 -7.43 -9.86
C ILE A 125 3.89 -6.15 -9.10
N ILE A 126 4.22 -5.00 -9.69
CA ILE A 126 3.91 -3.68 -9.15
C ILE A 126 2.76 -3.11 -9.97
N ARG A 127 1.74 -2.60 -9.30
CA ARG A 127 0.62 -1.90 -9.92
C ARG A 127 0.62 -0.44 -9.50
N GLU A 128 0.75 0.44 -10.49
CA GLU A 128 0.79 1.88 -10.33
C GLU A 128 0.05 2.52 -11.52
N ASN A 129 -0.86 3.45 -11.25
CA ASN A 129 -1.64 4.17 -12.28
C ASN A 129 -2.32 3.25 -13.33
N GLY A 130 -2.83 2.09 -12.90
CA GLY A 130 -3.52 1.12 -13.77
C GLY A 130 -2.59 0.23 -14.63
N ALA A 131 -1.27 0.42 -14.54
CA ALA A 131 -0.28 -0.39 -15.26
C ALA A 131 0.36 -1.43 -14.34
N ASN A 132 0.50 -2.66 -14.84
CA ASN A 132 1.30 -3.70 -14.20
C ASN A 132 2.72 -3.66 -14.75
N THR A 133 3.69 -3.67 -13.87
CA THR A 133 5.11 -3.62 -14.22
C THR A 133 5.91 -4.59 -13.36
N GLY A 134 7.04 -5.07 -13.87
CA GLY A 134 7.97 -5.85 -13.08
C GLY A 134 8.78 -4.99 -12.10
N LEU A 135 9.36 -5.63 -11.09
CA LEU A 135 10.27 -4.94 -10.15
C LEU A 135 11.43 -4.22 -10.87
N GLY A 136 11.98 -4.82 -11.94
CA GLY A 136 13.10 -4.26 -12.71
C GLY A 136 12.80 -2.96 -13.46
N GLU A 137 11.51 -2.67 -13.70
CA GLU A 137 11.02 -1.47 -14.38
C GLU A 137 10.83 -0.30 -13.41
N ASN A 138 10.69 -0.57 -12.11
CA ASN A 138 10.41 0.43 -11.09
C ASN A 138 11.67 0.93 -10.39
N ARG A 139 12.64 1.44 -11.17
CA ARG A 139 13.93 1.97 -10.65
C ARG A 139 13.81 3.37 -10.03
N TRP A 140 12.59 3.91 -9.97
CA TRP A 140 12.33 5.27 -9.51
C TRP A 140 12.40 5.39 -7.99
N PHE A 141 11.98 4.36 -7.22
CA PHE A 141 12.04 4.40 -5.77
C PHE A 141 13.42 3.99 -5.26
N ARG A 142 13.94 4.77 -4.31
CA ARG A 142 15.29 4.61 -3.76
C ARG A 142 15.26 4.02 -2.36
N THR A 143 14.26 4.38 -1.57
CA THR A 143 14.14 3.92 -0.19
C THR A 143 12.71 3.49 0.05
N ILE A 144 12.53 2.40 0.80
CA ILE A 144 11.22 1.98 1.26
C ILE A 144 11.01 2.57 2.65
N SER A 145 9.81 3.06 2.91
CA SER A 145 9.37 3.54 4.22
C SER A 145 8.64 2.45 4.98
N PHE A 146 7.74 1.74 4.30
CA PHE A 146 6.97 0.65 4.87
C PHE A 146 6.54 -0.36 3.81
N ILE A 147 6.26 -1.58 4.26
CA ILE A 147 5.57 -2.62 3.50
C ILE A 147 4.47 -3.14 4.43
N ARG A 148 3.22 -3.10 4.00
CA ARG A 148 2.06 -3.51 4.83
C ARG A 148 1.21 -4.50 4.06
N PRO A 149 0.90 -5.69 4.61
CA PRO A 149 0.04 -6.65 3.92
C PRO A 149 -1.39 -6.12 3.88
N ILE A 150 -2.09 -6.37 2.78
CA ILE A 150 -3.51 -6.07 2.67
C ILE A 150 -4.29 -7.36 2.50
N LYS A 151 -5.35 -7.48 3.30
CA LYS A 151 -6.33 -8.54 3.18
C LYS A 151 -7.71 -7.92 3.20
N VAL A 152 -8.49 -8.32 2.22
CA VAL A 152 -9.88 -7.89 2.03
C VAL A 152 -10.79 -9.10 2.20
N PHE A 153 -11.97 -8.89 2.76
CA PHE A 153 -12.98 -9.91 2.94
C PHE A 153 -14.35 -9.34 2.58
N LEU A 154 -15.27 -10.18 2.12
CA LEU A 154 -16.65 -9.75 1.91
C LEU A 154 -17.23 -9.36 3.28
N SER A 155 -17.76 -8.14 3.38
CA SER A 155 -18.45 -7.68 4.57
C SER A 155 -19.79 -8.41 4.67
N GLU A 156 -20.07 -8.99 5.84
CA GLU A 156 -21.42 -9.41 6.23
C GLU A 156 -22.38 -8.21 6.34
#